data_AF-A0A6A4X544-F1
#
_entry.id   AF-A0A6A4X544-F1
#
_cell.length_a   1.000
_cell.length_b   1.000
_cell.length_c   1.000
_cell.angle_alpha   90.00
_cell.angle_beta   90.00
_cell.angle_gamma   90.00
#
_symmetry.space_group_name_H-M   'P 1'
#
loop_
_entity.id
_entity.type
_entity.pdbx_description
1 polymer ?
#
loop_
_entity_poly.entity_id
_entity_poly.type
_entity_poly.pdbx_seq_one_letter_code
_entity_poly.pdbx_strand_id
1 'polypeptide(L)'
;MSSDRGYTKVMDGCRKYYGSVSYGFTTIPTYPGGQIGFVLAAKDQGVDFSRPRRELTEPELDAMGLRYYSAEVHRAAFVLPRFVRQALAAPQ
;
A
#
# COMPACT_ATOMS: atom_id res chain seq x y z
N MET A 1 13.18 -5.43 20.97
CA MET A 1 12.62 -4.37 20.10
C MET A 1 11.19 -4.77 19.77
N SER A 2 10.22 -4.03 20.29
CA SER A 2 8.82 -4.46 20.45
C SER A 2 8.20 -4.95 19.15
N SER A 3 7.70 -6.20 19.19
CA SER A 3 7.02 -6.89 18.10
C SER A 3 5.65 -6.31 17.75
N ASP A 4 5.22 -5.24 18.42
CA ASP A 4 3.87 -4.73 18.37
C ASP A 4 3.78 -3.41 17.58
N ARG A 5 3.80 -3.52 16.25
CA ARG A 5 3.59 -2.38 15.35
C ARG A 5 2.12 -2.38 14.92
N GLY A 6 1.37 -1.32 15.21
CA GLY A 6 -0.08 -1.28 14.98
C GLY A 6 -0.52 -1.69 13.56
N TYR A 7 0.30 -1.42 12.53
CA TYR A 7 -0.01 -1.81 11.15
C TYR A 7 0.09 -3.32 10.90
N THR A 8 0.94 -4.08 11.62
CA THR A 8 1.04 -5.54 11.44
C THR A 8 -0.23 -6.22 11.95
N LYS A 9 -0.74 -5.79 13.11
CA LYS A 9 -2.02 -6.28 13.67
C LYS A 9 -3.20 -6.09 12.71
N VAL A 10 -3.30 -4.92 12.07
CA VAL A 10 -4.39 -4.64 11.11
C VAL A 10 -4.25 -5.54 9.87
N MET A 11 -3.04 -5.66 9.32
CA MET A 11 -2.76 -6.56 8.19
C MET A 11 -3.13 -8.01 8.51
N ASP A 12 -2.78 -8.50 9.69
CA ASP A 12 -3.09 -9.85 10.14
C ASP A 12 -4.59 -10.07 10.35
N GLY A 13 -5.29 -9.06 10.86
CA GLY A 13 -6.75 -9.05 10.94
C GLY A 13 -7.38 -9.20 9.54
N CYS A 14 -6.90 -8.45 8.55
CA CYS A 14 -7.39 -8.56 7.17
C CYS A 14 -7.10 -9.93 6.54
N ARG A 15 -5.91 -10.51 6.79
CA ARG A 15 -5.53 -11.82 6.23
C ARG A 15 -6.45 -12.97 6.66
N LYS A 16 -7.21 -12.82 7.74
CA LYS A 16 -8.21 -13.81 8.18
C LYS A 16 -9.45 -13.88 7.27
N TYR A 17 -9.76 -12.81 6.54
CA TYR A 17 -11.02 -12.68 5.79
C TYR A 17 -10.84 -12.45 4.29
N TYR A 18 -9.64 -12.07 3.85
CA TYR A 18 -9.35 -11.66 2.47
C TYR A 18 -8.26 -12.55 1.86
N GLY A 19 -8.45 -12.96 0.60
CA GLY A 19 -7.52 -13.82 -0.12
C GLY A 19 -6.22 -13.11 -0.52
N SER A 20 -6.24 -11.78 -0.61
CA SER A 20 -5.06 -10.96 -0.90
C SER A 20 -5.05 -9.72 -0.02
N VAL A 21 -3.91 -9.43 0.62
CA VAL A 21 -3.72 -8.25 1.48
C VAL A 21 -2.35 -7.65 1.20
N SER A 22 -2.27 -6.33 1.04
CA SER A 22 -1.02 -5.59 0.83
C SER A 22 -1.00 -4.27 1.58
N TYR A 23 0.20 -3.77 1.83
CA TYR A 23 0.43 -2.48 2.45
C TYR A 23 1.14 -1.56 1.47
N GLY A 24 0.59 -0.38 1.25
CA GLY A 24 1.23 0.70 0.51
C GLY A 24 1.34 1.96 1.37
N PHE A 25 2.14 2.93 0.95
CA PHE A 25 2.23 4.21 1.65
C PHE A 25 2.40 5.38 0.69
N THR A 26 2.15 6.59 1.19
CA THR A 26 2.36 7.84 0.47
C THR A 26 2.92 8.91 1.40
N THR A 27 3.58 9.90 0.82
CA THR A 27 4.13 11.05 1.54
C THR A 27 3.10 12.17 1.63
N ILE A 28 2.84 12.64 2.83
CA ILE A 28 2.00 13.81 3.09
C ILE A 28 2.73 14.64 4.15
N PRO A 29 3.30 15.81 3.81
CA PRO A 29 4.18 16.57 4.71
C PRO A 29 3.55 16.91 6.07
N THR A 30 2.24 17.10 6.12
CA THR A 30 1.50 17.48 7.33
C THR A 30 1.03 16.29 8.16
N TYR A 31 1.19 15.06 7.68
CA TYR A 31 0.88 13.87 8.49
C TYR A 31 2.03 13.59 9.47
N PRO A 32 1.78 13.10 10.70
CA PRO A 32 2.86 12.74 11.62
C PRO A 32 3.91 11.83 10.96
N GLY A 33 5.18 12.25 10.97
CA GLY A 33 6.27 11.52 10.31
C GLY A 33 6.35 11.71 8.79
N GLY A 34 5.55 12.60 8.20
CA GLY A 34 5.59 12.99 6.78
C GLY A 34 4.97 11.97 5.81
N GLN A 35 4.33 10.91 6.31
CA GLN A 35 3.80 9.82 5.49
C GLN A 35 2.65 9.09 6.17
N ILE A 36 1.77 8.48 5.37
CA ILE A 36 0.68 7.61 5.85
C ILE A 36 0.63 6.32 5.04
N GLY A 37 0.23 5.23 5.68
CA GLY A 37 0.06 3.92 5.06
C GLY A 37 -1.40 3.54 4.80
N PHE A 38 -1.59 2.63 3.86
CA PHE A 38 -2.87 2.05 3.48
C PHE A 38 -2.80 0.53 3.54
N VAL A 39 -3.84 -0.10 4.08
CA VAL A 39 -4.05 -1.55 3.98
C VAL A 39 -5.06 -1.80 2.87
N LEU A 40 -4.64 -2.52 1.83
CA LEU A 40 -5.48 -2.92 0.71
C LEU A 40 -5.80 -4.41 0.84
N ALA A 41 -7.06 -4.78 0.66
CA ALA A 41 -7.52 -6.16 0.78
C ALA A 41 -8.56 -6.49 -0.30
N ALA A 42 -8.49 -7.71 -0.84
CA ALA A 42 -9.42 -8.24 -1.82
C ALA A 42 -9.84 -9.65 -1.43
N LYS A 43 -11.10 -9.99 -1.74
CA LYS A 43 -11.63 -11.35 -1.51
C LYS A 43 -10.91 -12.37 -2.39
N ASP A 44 -10.63 -12.00 -3.64
CA ASP A 44 -9.92 -12.84 -4.60
C ASP A 44 -8.49 -13.15 -4.12
N GLN A 45 -8.02 -14.36 -4.41
CA GLN A 45 -6.65 -14.77 -4.16
C GLN A 45 -5.73 -14.30 -5.30
N GLY A 46 -4.46 -14.03 -4.98
CA GLY A 46 -3.43 -13.69 -5.97
C GLY A 46 -3.55 -12.29 -6.58
N VAL A 47 -4.29 -11.36 -5.95
CA VAL A 47 -4.35 -9.97 -6.41
C VAL A 47 -3.03 -9.27 -6.07
N ASP A 48 -2.29 -8.92 -7.11
CA ASP A 48 -1.12 -8.06 -7.01
C ASP A 48 -1.54 -6.58 -7.01
N PHE A 49 -1.66 -6.00 -5.82
CA PHE A 49 -2.02 -4.60 -5.65
C PHE A 49 -0.95 -3.62 -6.16
N SER A 50 0.31 -4.06 -6.32
CA SER A 50 1.37 -3.20 -6.83
C SER A 50 1.18 -2.86 -8.30
N ARG A 51 0.42 -3.66 -9.05
CA ARG A 51 0.13 -3.46 -10.47
C ARG A 51 -1.27 -2.89 -10.64
N PRO A 52 -1.41 -1.60 -11.01
CA PRO A 52 -2.73 -1.02 -11.24
C PRO A 52 -3.41 -1.74 -12.42
N ARG A 53 -4.65 -2.23 -12.22
CA ARG A 53 -5.42 -2.89 -13.29
C ARG A 53 -5.86 -1.93 -14.40
N ARG A 54 -6.04 -0.65 -14.05
CA ARG A 54 -6.31 0.45 -14.98
C ARG A 54 -5.17 1.44 -14.87
N GLU A 55 -4.47 1.64 -15.99
CA GLU A 55 -3.46 2.67 -16.12
C GLU A 55 -4.09 3.87 -16.81
N LEU A 56 -3.96 5.04 -16.19
CA LEU A 56 -4.49 6.29 -16.74
C LEU A 56 -3.45 6.89 -17.69
N THR A 57 -3.92 7.37 -18.83
CA THR A 57 -3.10 8.14 -19.77
C THR A 57 -2.88 9.57 -19.28
N GLU A 58 -1.82 10.25 -19.74
CA GLU A 58 -1.56 11.66 -19.38
C GLU A 58 -2.79 12.57 -19.61
N PRO A 59 -3.53 12.49 -20.73
CA PRO A 59 -4.74 13.28 -20.90
C PRO A 59 -5.85 12.96 -19.87
N GLU A 60 -5.97 11.72 -19.41
CA GLU A 60 -6.91 11.36 -18.34
C GLU A 60 -6.46 11.91 -16.98
N LEU A 61 -5.16 11.85 -16.68
CA LEU A 61 -4.59 12.43 -15.45
C LEU A 61 -4.86 13.94 -15.40
N ASP A 62 -4.63 14.65 -16.51
CA ASP A 62 -4.88 16.08 -16.66
C ASP A 62 -6.37 16.40 -16.54
N ALA A 63 -7.24 15.65 -17.24
CA ALA A 63 -8.68 15.84 -17.20
C ALA A 63 -9.26 15.62 -15.78
N MET A 64 -8.66 14.72 -15.01
CA MET A 64 -9.01 14.45 -13.61
C MET A 64 -8.34 15.41 -12.61
N GLY A 65 -7.41 16.26 -13.05
CA GLY A 65 -6.66 17.18 -12.19
C GLY A 65 -5.78 16.45 -11.15
N LEU A 66 -5.25 15.28 -11.49
CA LEU A 66 -4.44 14.49 -10.58
C LEU A 66 -3.03 15.09 -10.46
N ARG A 67 -2.65 15.47 -9.23
CA ARG A 67 -1.37 16.13 -8.94
C ARG A 67 -0.29 15.22 -8.35
N TYR A 68 -0.68 14.04 -7.86
CA TYR A 68 0.22 13.12 -7.14
C TYR A 68 0.18 11.71 -7.72
N TYR A 69 -1.01 11.20 -8.02
CA TYR A 69 -1.17 9.84 -8.51
C TYR A 69 -0.77 9.72 -9.99
N SER A 70 0.07 8.73 -10.30
CA SER A 70 0.29 8.16 -11.63
C SER A 70 0.41 6.63 -11.48
N ALA A 71 0.45 5.89 -12.59
CA ALA A 71 0.65 4.44 -12.56
C ALA A 71 2.03 4.06 -11.97
N GLU A 72 3.06 4.89 -12.18
CA GLU A 72 4.40 4.74 -11.61
C GLU A 72 4.40 4.99 -10.11
N VAL A 73 3.76 6.08 -9.66
CA VAL A 73 3.63 6.40 -8.24
C VAL A 73 2.84 5.30 -7.51
N HIS A 74 1.78 4.76 -8.14
CA HIS A 74 1.05 3.60 -7.62
C HIS A 74 1.98 2.41 -7.37
N ARG A 75 2.77 2.01 -8.37
CA ARG A 75 3.71 0.88 -8.22
C ARG A 75 4.74 1.16 -7.11
N ALA A 76 5.28 2.37 -7.07
CA ALA A 76 6.27 2.79 -6.09
C ALA A 76 5.72 2.81 -4.64
N ALA A 77 4.42 3.05 -4.46
CA ALA A 77 3.77 3.04 -3.13
C ALA A 77 3.90 1.69 -2.38
N PHE A 78 4.16 0.60 -3.11
CA PHE A 78 4.37 -0.74 -2.54
C PHE A 78 5.86 -1.11 -2.37
N VAL A 79 6.78 -0.21 -2.73
CA VAL A 79 8.22 -0.38 -2.50
C VAL A 79 8.54 0.11 -1.09
N LEU A 80 8.46 -0.82 -0.13
CA LEU A 80 8.53 -0.49 1.29
C LEU A 80 9.98 -0.40 1.81
N PRO A 81 10.26 0.48 2.80
CA PRO A 81 11.51 0.45 3.53
C PRO A 81 11.83 -0.93 4.11
N ARG A 82 13.12 -1.30 4.14
CA ARG A 82 13.57 -2.65 4.54
C ARG A 82 12.97 -3.13 5.86
N PHE A 83 12.92 -2.27 6.87
CA PHE A 83 12.41 -2.64 8.19
C PHE A 83 10.90 -2.94 8.19
N VAL A 84 10.12 -2.28 7.31
CA VAL A 84 8.68 -2.55 7.14
C VAL A 84 8.49 -3.86 6.40
N ARG A 85 9.26 -4.08 5.33
CA ARG A 85 9.23 -5.36 4.59
C ARG A 85 9.54 -6.54 5.51
N GLN A 86 10.55 -6.42 6.38
CA GLN A 86 10.87 -7.46 7.36
C GLN A 86 9.74 -7.68 8.38
N ALA A 87 9.07 -6.61 8.82
CA ALA A 87 7.94 -6.71 9.74
C ALA A 87 6.75 -7.46 9.14
N LEU A 88 6.49 -7.23 7.85
CA LEU A 88 5.34 -7.79 7.12
C LEU A 88 5.60 -9.19 6.55
N ALA A 89 6.86 -9.55 6.33
CA ALA A 89 7.31 -10.83 5.78
C ALA A 89 7.53 -11.91 6.84
N ALA A 90 7.61 -11.55 8.12
CA ALA A 90 7.74 -12.54 9.19
C ALA A 90 6.55 -13.51 9.13
N PRO A 91 6.79 -14.82 8.95
CA PRO A 91 5.77 -15.81 9.27
C PRO A 91 5.44 -15.66 10.76
N GLN A 92 4.15 -15.72 11.10
CA GLN A 92 3.76 -15.97 12.48
C GLN A 92 4.02 -17.42 12.83
#